data_AF-A0A833WPX8-F1
#
_entry.id   AF-A0A833WPX8-F1
#
_cell.length_a   1.000
_cell.length_b   1.000
_cell.length_c   1.000
_cell.angle_alpha   90.00
_cell.angle_beta   90.00
_cell.angle_gamma   90.00
#
_symmetry.space_group_name_H-M   'P 1'
#
loop_
_entity.id
_entity.type
_entity.pdbx_description
1 polymer ?
#
loop_
_entity_poly.entity_id
_entity_poly.type
_entity_poly.pdbx_seq_one_letter_code
_entity_poly.pdbx_strand_id
1 'polypeptide(L)'
;MVSTTVFFATVAVAATSIGHVQAHGYMEKPLAEFKEGTESPSAWVAELQPQWKGDWDKAKGDEGLVALYKQLKKSNNIKDIRTMIDGDAKLYGEDCGNTDPKATPKDPPTTGDATFSRGIVHAGPCEIWLDDEMVLQNDDCQSAYGDGTKKTISVFKPMDYSSCKSGGCMFRFYWLALQRRDQKTLWQVYKNCIPLSGPAGGGGGGNSTTSGSSTAQTSPSSGDSESPSSGTSDTPSSGDSESPSSGTSDTPSSGDSEFPSSGTSDTPSSGTSDSPSSGESESPSSGESDSTSTETTPAPETPSIETPATPPASDSKCSVRRRRH
;
A
#
# COMPACT_ATOMS: atom_id res chain seq x y z
N MET A 1 20.13 -58.89 43.83
CA MET A 1 19.28 -58.14 42.89
C MET A 1 19.03 -56.77 43.50
N VAL A 2 19.73 -55.74 43.03
CA VAL A 2 19.50 -54.35 43.46
C VAL A 2 18.71 -53.71 42.32
N SER A 3 17.45 -53.40 42.56
CA SER A 3 16.55 -52.79 41.58
C SER A 3 16.71 -51.28 41.66
N THR A 4 17.40 -50.70 40.68
CA THR A 4 17.56 -49.25 40.56
C THR A 4 16.45 -48.70 39.67
N THR A 5 15.42 -48.11 40.30
CA THR A 5 14.36 -47.41 39.57
C THR A 5 14.88 -46.04 39.14
N VAL A 6 15.14 -45.86 37.84
CA VAL A 6 15.48 -44.57 37.25
C VAL A 6 14.18 -43.82 36.97
N PHE A 7 13.92 -42.74 37.70
CA PHE A 7 12.87 -41.77 37.37
C PHE A 7 13.38 -40.87 36.24
N PHE A 8 12.84 -41.06 35.03
CA PHE A 8 13.00 -40.08 33.94
C PHE A 8 12.02 -38.92 34.20
N ALA A 9 12.56 -37.77 34.62
CA ALA A 9 11.81 -36.52 34.62
C ALA A 9 11.86 -35.92 33.20
N THR A 10 10.77 -36.06 32.45
CA THR A 10 10.57 -35.36 31.17
C THR A 10 10.28 -33.89 31.44
N VAL A 11 11.27 -33.03 31.21
CA VAL A 11 11.07 -31.58 31.20
C VAL A 11 10.35 -31.21 29.90
N ALA A 12 9.06 -30.88 30.00
CA ALA A 12 8.31 -30.29 28.89
C ALA A 12 8.74 -28.82 28.74
N VAL A 13 9.51 -28.53 27.69
CA VAL A 13 9.79 -27.15 27.27
C VAL A 13 8.54 -26.62 26.60
N ALA A 14 7.73 -25.86 27.33
CA ALA A 14 6.65 -25.06 26.76
C ALA A 14 7.29 -23.89 25.99
N ALA A 15 7.37 -24.00 24.67
CA ALA A 15 7.71 -22.87 23.81
C ALA A 15 6.58 -21.85 23.91
N THR A 16 6.77 -20.81 24.71
CA THR A 16 5.89 -19.65 24.73
C THR A 16 6.10 -18.89 23.43
N SER A 17 5.28 -19.19 22.42
CA SER A 17 5.15 -18.36 21.24
C SER A 17 4.56 -17.01 21.68
N ILE A 18 5.43 -16.04 21.91
CA ILE A 18 5.04 -14.64 22.12
C ILE A 18 4.35 -14.23 20.82
N GLY A 19 3.02 -14.12 20.86
CA GLY A 19 2.24 -13.57 19.76
C GLY A 19 2.63 -12.10 19.60
N HIS A 20 3.50 -11.80 18.65
CA HIS A 20 3.76 -10.43 18.25
C HIS A 20 2.47 -9.87 17.64
N VAL A 21 1.83 -8.93 18.32
CA VAL A 21 0.67 -8.21 17.77
C VAL A 21 1.20 -7.26 16.69
N GLN A 22 1.06 -7.69 15.44
CA GLN A 22 1.47 -6.94 14.25
C GLN A 22 0.50 -5.75 14.03
N ALA A 23 0.79 -4.60 14.64
CA ALA A 23 -0.19 -3.53 14.76
C ALA A 23 -0.45 -2.74 13.46
N HIS A 24 0.49 -2.76 12.50
CA HIS A 24 0.56 -1.76 11.42
C HIS A 24 0.69 -2.32 9.98
N GLY A 25 1.12 -3.57 9.80
CA GLY A 25 1.16 -4.29 8.51
C GLY A 25 2.46 -4.15 7.71
N TYR A 26 2.64 -5.00 6.70
CA TYR A 26 3.80 -5.04 5.79
C TYR A 26 3.41 -5.75 4.48
N MET A 27 4.24 -5.69 3.45
CA MET A 27 4.04 -6.47 2.22
C MET A 27 4.23 -7.96 2.50
N GLU A 28 3.15 -8.73 2.36
CA GLU A 28 3.15 -10.19 2.56
C GLU A 28 3.36 -10.94 1.23
N LYS A 29 2.88 -10.36 0.12
CA LYS A 29 3.13 -10.89 -1.22
C LYS A 29 3.48 -9.74 -2.18
N PRO A 30 4.66 -9.75 -2.82
CA PRO A 30 5.82 -10.57 -2.45
C PRO A 30 6.27 -10.26 -1.01
N LEU A 31 6.79 -11.28 -0.31
CA LEU A 31 7.10 -11.17 1.12
C LEU A 31 8.27 -10.23 1.37
N ALA A 32 8.05 -9.19 2.18
CA ALA A 32 9.11 -8.34 2.70
C ALA A 32 9.89 -9.06 3.81
N GLU A 33 11.21 -9.06 3.69
CA GLU A 33 12.12 -9.44 4.76
C GLU A 33 12.67 -8.19 5.46
N PHE A 34 13.03 -8.32 6.73
CA PHE A 34 13.38 -7.20 7.60
C PHE A 34 14.84 -7.25 8.03
N LYS A 35 15.41 -6.07 8.26
CA LYS A 35 16.77 -5.91 8.77
C LYS A 35 16.88 -6.64 10.12
N GLU A 36 18.03 -7.26 10.36
CA GLU A 36 18.34 -7.90 11.65
C GLU A 36 18.16 -6.89 12.80
N GLY A 37 17.55 -7.32 13.90
CA GLY A 37 17.27 -6.47 15.06
C GLY A 37 16.03 -5.57 14.93
N THR A 38 15.24 -5.70 13.86
CA THR A 38 13.95 -4.98 13.74
C THR A 38 12.94 -5.56 14.74
N GLU A 39 12.65 -4.80 15.81
CA GLU A 39 11.72 -5.22 16.86
C GLU A 39 10.24 -5.20 16.42
N SER A 40 9.89 -4.30 15.50
CA SER A 40 8.52 -4.14 14.98
C SER A 40 8.52 -4.06 13.46
N PRO A 41 8.55 -5.21 12.76
CA PRO A 41 8.62 -5.25 11.30
C PRO A 41 7.42 -4.57 10.63
N SER A 42 6.29 -4.46 11.33
CA SER A 42 5.10 -3.77 10.80
C SER A 42 5.05 -2.26 11.04
N ALA A 43 5.91 -1.69 11.88
CA ALA A 43 5.80 -0.28 12.24
C ALA A 43 5.97 0.65 11.03
N TRP A 44 5.33 1.82 11.10
CA TRP A 44 5.66 2.93 10.20
C TRP A 44 7.14 3.29 10.35
N VAL A 45 7.74 3.80 9.29
CA VAL A 45 9.16 4.19 9.27
C VAL A 45 9.36 5.61 9.80
N ALA A 46 8.32 6.44 9.73
CA ALA A 46 8.27 7.78 10.30
C ALA A 46 6.82 8.16 10.65
N GLU A 47 6.64 8.91 11.74
CA GLU A 47 5.38 9.58 12.09
C GLU A 47 5.66 11.05 12.33
N LEU A 48 4.90 11.93 11.66
CA LEU A 48 5.17 13.36 11.64
C LEU A 48 3.87 14.15 11.43
N GLN A 49 3.91 15.45 11.75
CA GLN A 49 2.81 16.34 11.36
C GLN A 49 2.77 16.51 9.83
N PRO A 50 1.60 16.82 9.24
CA PRO A 50 1.51 17.14 7.82
C PRO A 50 2.46 18.27 7.43
N GLN A 51 3.24 18.07 6.37
CA GLN A 51 4.28 19.01 5.96
C GLN A 51 3.75 20.14 5.05
N TRP A 52 2.55 19.96 4.50
CA TRP A 52 1.92 20.96 3.66
C TRP A 52 0.95 21.83 4.44
N LYS A 53 0.97 23.13 4.16
CA LYS A 53 0.03 24.08 4.75
C LYS A 53 -1.40 23.73 4.33
N GLY A 54 -2.24 23.40 5.31
CA GLY A 54 -3.64 23.07 5.10
C GLY A 54 -4.39 22.89 6.43
N ASP A 55 -5.71 22.97 6.38
CA ASP A 55 -6.60 22.79 7.53
C ASP A 55 -6.83 21.29 7.84
N TRP A 56 -5.75 20.52 8.02
CA TRP A 56 -5.79 19.07 8.19
C TRP A 56 -6.70 18.60 9.33
N ASP A 57 -6.54 19.21 10.51
CA ASP A 57 -7.33 18.88 11.70
C ASP A 57 -8.83 19.18 11.55
N LYS A 58 -9.21 20.06 10.61
CA LYS A 58 -10.61 20.43 10.33
C LYS A 58 -11.26 19.58 9.24
N ALA A 59 -10.49 18.74 8.54
CA ALA A 59 -11.05 17.81 7.57
C ALA A 59 -12.15 16.97 8.24
N LYS A 60 -13.16 16.53 7.49
CA LYS A 60 -14.25 15.69 8.02
C LYS A 60 -14.08 14.24 7.59
N GLY A 61 -13.80 13.36 8.56
CA GLY A 61 -13.54 11.94 8.30
C GLY A 61 -12.35 11.68 7.36
N ASP A 62 -12.30 10.46 6.84
CA ASP A 62 -11.28 9.98 5.91
C ASP A 62 -11.46 10.60 4.52
N GLU A 63 -12.69 10.70 4.03
CA GLU A 63 -13.01 11.34 2.74
C GLU A 63 -12.52 12.80 2.69
N GLY A 64 -12.75 13.57 3.76
CA GLY A 64 -12.28 14.95 3.85
C GLY A 64 -10.75 15.07 3.90
N LEU A 65 -10.08 14.11 4.55
CA LEU A 65 -8.61 14.07 4.58
C LEU A 65 -8.04 13.78 3.19
N VAL A 66 -8.61 12.80 2.49
CA VAL A 66 -8.23 12.44 1.12
C VAL A 66 -8.49 13.60 0.15
N ALA A 67 -9.64 14.28 0.27
CA ALA A 67 -9.96 15.43 -0.57
C ALA A 67 -8.96 16.58 -0.36
N LEU A 68 -8.64 16.90 0.89
CA LEU A 68 -7.63 17.90 1.23
C LEU A 68 -6.24 17.49 0.71
N TYR A 69 -5.86 16.22 0.90
CA TYR A 69 -4.59 15.69 0.38
C TYR A 69 -4.50 15.87 -1.14
N LYS A 70 -5.52 15.47 -1.91
CA LYS A 70 -5.54 15.60 -3.38
C LYS A 70 -5.40 17.06 -3.83
N GLN A 71 -6.10 17.97 -3.16
CA GLN A 71 -5.97 19.41 -3.41
C GLN A 71 -4.54 19.90 -3.16
N LEU A 72 -3.96 19.55 -2.01
CA LEU A 72 -2.64 20.01 -1.60
C LEU A 72 -1.51 19.34 -2.40
N LYS A 73 -1.64 18.07 -2.79
CA LYS A 73 -0.72 17.37 -3.69
C LYS A 73 -0.55 18.17 -4.98
N LYS A 74 -1.68 18.61 -5.58
CA LYS A 74 -1.69 19.46 -6.77
C LYS A 74 -1.06 20.83 -6.52
N SER A 75 -1.41 21.52 -5.43
CA SER A 75 -0.88 22.86 -5.16
C SER A 75 0.61 22.88 -4.81
N ASN A 76 1.14 21.78 -4.28
CA ASN A 76 2.56 21.59 -3.99
C ASN A 76 3.34 20.98 -5.17
N ASN A 77 2.69 20.76 -6.33
CA ASN A 77 3.28 20.16 -7.53
C ASN A 77 3.93 18.78 -7.29
N ILE A 78 3.31 17.97 -6.43
CA ILE A 78 3.80 16.63 -6.11
C ILE A 78 3.22 15.65 -7.11
N LYS A 79 4.10 15.07 -7.92
CA LYS A 79 3.73 14.09 -8.95
C LYS A 79 3.36 12.75 -8.31
N ASP A 80 4.25 12.23 -7.50
CA ASP A 80 4.18 10.93 -6.84
C ASP A 80 4.74 11.02 -5.42
N ILE A 81 4.24 10.18 -4.52
CA ILE A 81 4.65 10.19 -3.12
C ILE A 81 6.04 9.62 -2.95
N ARG A 82 6.49 8.69 -3.82
CA ARG A 82 7.87 8.18 -3.79
C ARG A 82 8.89 9.30 -3.86
N THR A 83 8.81 10.18 -4.87
CA THR A 83 9.77 11.29 -5.05
C THR A 83 9.80 12.21 -3.82
N MET A 84 8.64 12.49 -3.23
CA MET A 84 8.57 13.31 -2.02
C MET A 84 9.24 12.61 -0.82
N ILE A 85 8.85 11.35 -0.57
CA ILE A 85 9.20 10.61 0.64
C ILE A 85 10.65 10.10 0.61
N ASP A 86 11.21 9.84 -0.57
CA ASP A 86 12.63 9.48 -0.71
C ASP A 86 13.54 10.71 -0.84
N GLY A 87 12.97 11.89 -1.11
CA GLY A 87 13.71 13.15 -1.20
C GLY A 87 14.26 13.66 0.14
N ASP A 88 13.73 13.18 1.27
CA ASP A 88 14.23 13.52 2.61
C ASP A 88 14.13 12.33 3.57
N ALA A 89 15.16 11.49 3.56
CA ALA A 89 15.26 10.32 4.43
C ALA A 89 15.27 10.67 5.94
N LYS A 90 15.71 11.87 6.32
CA LYS A 90 15.71 12.28 7.74
C LYS A 90 14.32 12.56 8.25
N LEU A 91 13.45 13.10 7.39
CA LEU A 91 12.08 13.46 7.71
C LEU A 91 11.12 12.28 7.55
N TYR A 92 11.25 11.52 6.46
CA TYR A 92 10.30 10.47 6.08
C TYR A 92 10.82 9.04 6.29
N GLY A 93 12.00 8.89 6.88
CA GLY A 93 12.64 7.61 7.13
C GLY A 93 13.54 7.15 5.98
N GLU A 94 14.53 6.33 6.34
CA GLU A 94 15.54 5.77 5.44
C GLU A 94 14.95 5.01 4.25
N ASP A 95 15.73 4.89 3.18
CA ASP A 95 15.35 4.06 2.03
C ASP A 95 15.06 2.62 2.49
N CYS A 96 14.02 2.03 1.90
CA CYS A 96 13.50 0.71 2.26
C CYS A 96 13.03 0.56 3.71
N GLY A 97 13.01 1.62 4.51
CA GLY A 97 12.49 1.58 5.87
C GLY A 97 13.14 0.50 6.73
N ASN A 98 12.32 -0.40 7.26
CA ASN A 98 12.76 -1.53 8.09
C ASN A 98 13.09 -2.79 7.27
N THR A 99 12.79 -2.80 5.98
CA THR A 99 13.02 -3.99 5.12
C THR A 99 14.47 -4.11 4.71
N ASP A 100 14.94 -5.34 4.50
CA ASP A 100 16.29 -5.60 4.01
C ASP A 100 16.31 -5.62 2.46
N PRO A 101 16.86 -4.58 1.80
CA PRO A 101 16.99 -4.57 0.35
C PRO A 101 18.03 -5.56 -0.18
N LYS A 102 18.75 -6.26 0.69
CA LYS A 102 19.72 -7.30 0.33
C LYS A 102 19.22 -8.71 0.64
N ALA A 103 17.95 -8.84 1.02
CA ALA A 103 17.30 -10.11 1.23
C ALA A 103 17.39 -11.00 -0.02
N THR A 104 17.23 -12.31 0.17
CA THR A 104 17.22 -13.25 -0.95
C THR A 104 16.04 -12.92 -1.88
N PRO A 105 16.28 -12.69 -3.19
CA PRO A 105 15.23 -12.31 -4.11
C PRO A 105 14.05 -13.28 -4.13
N LYS A 106 12.84 -12.75 -4.26
CA LYS A 106 11.59 -13.50 -4.35
C LYS A 106 11.09 -13.58 -5.78
N ASP A 107 10.47 -14.71 -6.14
CA ASP A 107 9.82 -14.79 -7.44
C ASP A 107 8.63 -13.83 -7.52
N PRO A 108 8.49 -13.08 -8.63
CA PRO A 108 7.29 -12.26 -8.86
C PRO A 108 6.01 -13.11 -8.79
N PRO A 109 4.97 -12.66 -8.07
CA PRO A 109 3.70 -13.38 -8.00
C PRO A 109 3.07 -13.63 -9.38
N THR A 110 2.88 -14.91 -9.73
CA THR A 110 2.30 -15.31 -11.03
C THR A 110 0.80 -15.04 -11.14
N THR A 111 0.14 -14.75 -10.03
CA THR A 111 -1.30 -14.43 -9.94
C THR A 111 -1.62 -12.97 -10.30
N GLY A 112 -0.60 -12.15 -10.60
CA GLY A 112 -0.74 -10.75 -11.00
C GLY A 112 -1.29 -9.86 -9.88
N ASP A 113 -0.99 -10.20 -8.63
CA ASP A 113 -1.40 -9.45 -7.45
C ASP A 113 -0.23 -9.24 -6.46
N ALA A 114 -0.40 -8.29 -5.57
CA ALA A 114 0.41 -8.10 -4.37
C ALA A 114 -0.51 -8.00 -3.15
N THR A 115 -0.04 -8.32 -1.95
CA THR A 115 -0.85 -8.23 -0.73
C THR A 115 -0.12 -7.54 0.40
N PHE A 116 -0.85 -6.68 1.11
CA PHE A 116 -0.45 -6.15 2.40
C PHE A 116 -0.99 -7.10 3.49
N SER A 117 -0.20 -7.42 4.51
CA SER A 117 -0.43 -8.47 5.50
C SER A 117 -1.70 -8.32 6.36
N ARG A 118 -2.48 -7.28 6.11
CA ARG A 118 -3.71 -6.88 6.78
C ARG A 118 -4.39 -5.81 5.93
N GLY A 119 -5.58 -5.39 6.36
CA GLY A 119 -6.26 -4.28 5.70
C GLY A 119 -5.56 -2.95 5.91
N ILE A 120 -5.47 -2.16 4.85
CA ILE A 120 -5.19 -0.73 4.90
C ILE A 120 -6.40 -0.04 5.56
N VAL A 121 -6.16 0.55 6.72
CA VAL A 121 -7.22 1.15 7.59
C VAL A 121 -7.11 2.65 7.75
N HIS A 122 -6.07 3.26 7.18
CA HIS A 122 -5.89 4.71 7.23
C HIS A 122 -5.96 5.25 5.82
N ALA A 123 -6.67 6.36 5.67
CA ALA A 123 -6.87 6.99 4.39
C ALA A 123 -5.52 7.50 3.86
N GLY A 124 -5.44 7.68 2.55
CA GLY A 124 -4.27 8.31 1.93
C GLY A 124 -3.68 7.51 0.77
N PRO A 125 -2.67 8.10 0.12
CA PRO A 125 -2.09 7.58 -1.10
C PRO A 125 -1.18 6.37 -0.85
N CYS A 126 -1.17 5.44 -1.78
CA CYS A 126 -0.15 4.40 -1.88
C CYS A 126 0.30 4.20 -3.32
N GLU A 127 1.53 3.74 -3.45
CA GLU A 127 2.19 3.47 -4.72
C GLU A 127 2.99 2.18 -4.64
N ILE A 128 3.01 1.43 -5.73
CA ILE A 128 3.93 0.30 -5.92
C ILE A 128 4.77 0.57 -7.16
N TRP A 129 6.07 0.34 -7.00
CA TRP A 129 7.06 0.52 -8.05
C TRP A 129 7.90 -0.75 -8.22
N LEU A 130 8.32 -0.98 -9.46
CA LEU A 130 9.34 -1.96 -9.82
C LEU A 130 10.52 -1.19 -10.41
N ASP A 131 11.63 -1.13 -9.67
CA ASP A 131 12.71 -0.19 -9.91
C ASP A 131 12.19 1.24 -10.08
N ASP A 132 12.18 1.79 -11.28
CA ASP A 132 11.74 3.15 -11.61
C ASP A 132 10.38 3.20 -12.31
N GLU A 133 9.72 2.05 -12.48
CA GLU A 133 8.41 1.95 -13.10
C GLU A 133 7.31 1.87 -12.04
N MET A 134 6.40 2.84 -12.06
CA MET A 134 5.21 2.81 -11.22
C MET A 134 4.19 1.86 -11.83
N VAL A 135 3.81 0.83 -11.08
CA VAL A 135 2.88 -0.21 -11.54
C VAL A 135 1.53 -0.15 -10.83
N LEU A 136 1.44 0.62 -9.75
CA LEU A 136 0.18 0.93 -9.08
C LEU A 136 0.26 2.29 -8.39
N GLN A 137 -0.84 3.05 -8.47
CA GLN A 137 -1.05 4.26 -7.70
C GLN A 137 -2.54 4.41 -7.38
N ASN A 138 -2.82 4.79 -6.14
CA ASN A 138 -4.12 5.34 -5.77
C ASN A 138 -3.93 6.42 -4.70
N ASP A 139 -4.70 7.49 -4.75
CA ASP A 139 -4.66 8.55 -3.73
C ASP A 139 -5.53 8.23 -2.49
N ASP A 140 -6.30 7.14 -2.54
CA ASP A 140 -7.08 6.60 -1.40
C ASP A 140 -7.05 5.07 -1.37
N CYS A 141 -5.98 4.53 -0.81
CA CYS A 141 -5.77 3.08 -0.79
C CYS A 141 -6.61 2.34 0.25
N GLN A 142 -7.10 3.03 1.27
CA GLN A 142 -8.04 2.43 2.22
C GLN A 142 -9.34 2.07 1.52
N SER A 143 -9.93 3.01 0.78
CA SER A 143 -11.18 2.76 0.06
C SER A 143 -10.99 1.83 -1.15
N ALA A 144 -9.83 1.90 -1.81
CA ALA A 144 -9.58 1.12 -3.01
C ALA A 144 -9.22 -0.35 -2.73
N TYR A 145 -8.49 -0.62 -1.64
CA TYR A 145 -7.91 -1.94 -1.37
C TYR A 145 -8.19 -2.46 0.04
N GLY A 146 -8.91 -1.70 0.86
CA GLY A 146 -9.30 -2.08 2.22
C GLY A 146 -10.81 -2.06 2.41
N ASP A 147 -11.25 -2.49 3.59
CA ASP A 147 -12.64 -2.43 4.04
C ASP A 147 -12.77 -1.57 5.33
N GLY A 148 -11.72 -0.81 5.66
CA GLY A 148 -11.61 -0.07 6.91
C GLY A 148 -11.31 -0.93 8.14
N THR A 149 -11.14 -2.26 7.99
CA THR A 149 -10.80 -3.17 9.08
C THR A 149 -9.39 -3.74 8.93
N LYS A 150 -8.83 -4.23 10.04
CA LYS A 150 -7.52 -4.91 9.99
C LYS A 150 -7.63 -6.35 9.46
N LYS A 151 -8.83 -6.93 9.40
CA LYS A 151 -9.04 -8.37 9.21
C LYS A 151 -8.91 -8.80 7.74
N THR A 152 -9.40 -7.97 6.84
CA THR A 152 -9.38 -8.25 5.41
C THR A 152 -8.04 -7.82 4.83
N ILE A 153 -7.25 -8.77 4.35
CA ILE A 153 -5.96 -8.52 3.69
C ILE A 153 -6.19 -7.60 2.49
N SER A 154 -5.42 -6.52 2.38
CA SER A 154 -5.49 -5.65 1.21
C SER A 154 -4.79 -6.33 0.03
N VAL A 155 -5.53 -6.49 -1.06
CA VAL A 155 -5.05 -7.10 -2.31
C VAL A 155 -4.95 -6.03 -3.38
N PHE A 156 -3.73 -5.83 -3.87
CA PHE A 156 -3.43 -4.93 -4.97
C PHE A 156 -3.47 -5.70 -6.28
N LYS A 157 -4.43 -5.36 -7.15
CA LYS A 157 -4.63 -6.04 -8.43
C LYS A 157 -5.26 -5.07 -9.44
N PRO A 158 -4.88 -5.12 -10.73
CA PRO A 158 -3.79 -5.92 -11.30
C PRO A 158 -2.40 -5.36 -11.00
N MET A 159 -1.42 -6.25 -10.88
CA MET A 159 0.01 -5.93 -10.85
C MET A 159 0.69 -6.47 -12.10
N ASP A 160 1.42 -5.60 -12.79
CA ASP A 160 2.28 -5.98 -13.91
C ASP A 160 3.73 -6.07 -13.43
N TYR A 161 4.32 -7.26 -13.52
CA TYR A 161 5.71 -7.52 -13.14
C TYR A 161 6.67 -7.59 -14.33
N SER A 162 6.18 -7.31 -15.55
CA SER A 162 6.94 -7.49 -16.80
C SER A 162 8.16 -6.59 -16.94
N SER A 163 8.20 -5.48 -16.19
CA SER A 163 9.34 -4.56 -16.18
C SER A 163 10.58 -5.11 -15.46
N CYS A 164 10.41 -6.16 -14.64
CA CYS A 164 11.51 -6.83 -13.98
C CYS A 164 12.35 -7.61 -14.99
N LYS A 165 13.61 -7.22 -15.13
CA LYS A 165 14.56 -7.78 -16.10
C LYS A 165 15.12 -9.11 -15.60
N SER A 166 15.89 -9.82 -16.43
CA SER A 166 16.53 -11.10 -16.05
C SER A 166 17.39 -11.04 -14.79
N GLY A 167 17.97 -9.87 -14.49
CA GLY A 167 18.72 -9.62 -13.24
C GLY A 167 17.84 -9.36 -12.01
N GLY A 168 16.52 -9.39 -12.15
CA GLY A 168 15.57 -8.97 -11.13
C GLY A 168 15.24 -7.49 -11.19
N CYS A 169 14.53 -7.04 -10.16
CA CYS A 169 14.13 -5.66 -9.92
C CYS A 169 13.90 -5.46 -8.41
N MET A 170 13.78 -4.23 -7.96
CA MET A 170 13.33 -3.90 -6.61
C MET A 170 11.84 -3.57 -6.62
N PHE A 171 11.03 -4.40 -5.96
CA PHE A 171 9.66 -4.04 -5.63
C PHE A 171 9.68 -3.05 -4.47
N ARG A 172 8.99 -1.93 -4.62
CA ARG A 172 8.91 -0.88 -3.60
C ARG A 172 7.45 -0.51 -3.35
N PHE A 173 7.01 -0.67 -2.11
CA PHE A 173 5.71 -0.21 -1.66
C PHE A 173 5.86 1.05 -0.81
N TYR A 174 5.05 2.06 -1.12
CA TYR A 174 4.93 3.30 -0.37
C TYR A 174 3.48 3.51 0.04
N TRP A 175 3.25 3.89 1.29
CA TRP A 175 1.94 4.36 1.75
C TRP A 175 2.11 5.51 2.73
N LEU A 176 1.42 6.61 2.47
CA LEU A 176 1.34 7.77 3.36
C LEU A 176 -0.02 7.76 4.04
N ALA A 177 -0.09 7.16 5.22
CA ALA A 177 -1.31 7.09 6.00
C ALA A 177 -1.62 8.46 6.64
N LEU A 178 -2.84 8.94 6.41
CA LEU A 178 -3.40 10.15 6.99
C LEU A 178 -4.13 9.78 8.29
N GLN A 179 -3.35 9.53 9.34
CA GLN A 179 -3.83 9.07 10.63
C GLN A 179 -4.50 10.21 11.41
N ARG A 180 -5.57 9.90 12.15
CA ARG A 180 -6.07 10.78 13.22
C ARG A 180 -5.76 10.21 14.59
N ARG A 181 -5.14 11.03 15.42
CA ARG A 181 -4.94 10.76 16.85
C ARG A 181 -5.27 12.01 17.63
N ASP A 182 -6.19 11.92 18.59
CA ASP A 182 -6.58 13.03 19.46
C ASP A 182 -6.96 14.32 18.71
N GLN A 183 -7.80 14.19 17.67
CA GLN A 183 -8.21 15.30 16.77
C GLN A 183 -7.07 15.96 15.99
N LYS A 184 -5.85 15.39 16.03
CA LYS A 184 -4.72 15.81 15.22
C LYS A 184 -4.51 14.86 14.07
N THR A 185 -4.24 15.44 12.90
CA THR A 185 -3.81 14.67 11.74
C THR A 185 -2.30 14.45 11.82
N LEU A 186 -1.90 13.20 11.63
CA LEU A 186 -0.51 12.78 11.53
C LEU A 186 -0.31 12.06 10.19
N TRP A 187 0.87 12.22 9.63
CA TRP A 187 1.33 11.39 8.54
C TRP A 187 2.12 10.23 9.12
N GLN A 188 1.77 9.02 8.72
CA GLN A 188 2.54 7.81 8.98
C GLN A 188 3.08 7.29 7.65
N VAL A 189 4.40 7.18 7.55
CA VAL A 189 5.09 6.74 6.33
C VAL A 189 5.35 5.25 6.43
N TYR A 190 5.00 4.52 5.38
CA TYR A 190 5.31 3.11 5.21
C TYR A 190 6.16 2.93 3.96
N LYS A 191 7.28 2.23 4.11
CA LYS A 191 8.18 1.84 3.02
C LYS A 191 8.54 0.37 3.16
N ASN A 192 8.32 -0.43 2.13
CA ASN A 192 8.83 -1.79 2.05
C ASN A 192 9.55 -1.99 0.70
N CYS A 193 10.73 -2.60 0.75
CA CYS A 193 11.49 -3.05 -0.40
C CYS A 193 11.57 -4.56 -0.40
N ILE A 194 11.37 -5.16 -1.57
CA ILE A 194 11.49 -6.60 -1.78
C ILE A 194 12.29 -6.82 -3.05
N PRO A 195 13.52 -7.36 -2.96
CA PRO A 195 14.24 -7.79 -4.15
C PRO A 195 13.45 -8.90 -4.83
N LEU A 196 13.18 -8.75 -6.12
CA LEU A 196 12.53 -9.78 -6.92
C LEU A 196 13.52 -10.42 -7.89
N SER A 197 13.38 -11.71 -8.11
CA SER A 197 14.06 -12.41 -9.20
C SER A 197 13.48 -11.96 -10.54
N GLY A 198 14.31 -12.05 -11.57
CA GLY A 198 13.85 -11.82 -12.94
C GLY A 198 13.13 -13.03 -13.50
N PRO A 199 12.34 -12.87 -14.59
CA PRO A 199 12.00 -14.02 -15.41
C PRO A 199 13.28 -14.76 -15.79
N ALA A 200 13.19 -16.08 -15.88
CA ALA A 200 14.31 -16.93 -16.29
C ALA A 200 14.72 -16.59 -17.74
N GLY A 201 15.52 -15.54 -17.90
CA GLY A 201 16.17 -15.17 -19.14
C GLY A 201 17.36 -16.08 -19.30
N GLY A 202 17.23 -17.07 -20.17
CA GLY A 202 18.30 -18.00 -20.52
C GLY A 202 19.60 -17.24 -20.78
N GLY A 203 20.58 -17.45 -19.90
CA GLY A 203 21.95 -17.05 -20.16
C GLY A 203 22.39 -17.70 -21.46
N GLY A 204 22.89 -16.89 -22.40
CA GLY A 204 23.48 -17.38 -23.63
C GLY A 204 24.57 -18.41 -23.32
N GLY A 205 24.42 -19.61 -23.87
CA GLY A 205 25.40 -20.68 -23.75
C GLY A 205 24.82 -22.03 -24.17
N GLY A 206 24.95 -22.33 -25.47
CA GLY A 206 25.15 -23.70 -25.97
C GLY A 206 24.05 -24.73 -25.72
N ASN A 207 23.39 -25.12 -26.82
CA ASN A 207 22.66 -26.38 -26.93
C ASN A 207 23.45 -27.55 -26.30
N SER A 208 22.94 -28.12 -25.22
CA SER A 208 23.30 -29.49 -24.81
C SER A 208 22.15 -30.17 -24.12
N THR A 209 21.44 -30.95 -24.92
CA THR A 209 20.58 -32.06 -24.54
C THR A 209 21.43 -33.09 -23.78
N THR A 210 21.22 -33.23 -22.48
CA THR A 210 21.84 -34.30 -21.70
C THR A 210 20.95 -35.54 -21.72
N SER A 211 21.15 -36.40 -22.72
CA SER A 211 20.85 -37.84 -22.60
C SER A 211 22.17 -38.56 -22.31
N GLY A 212 22.21 -39.30 -21.20
CA GLY A 212 23.40 -39.98 -20.74
C GLY A 212 23.83 -41.14 -21.64
N SER A 213 25.13 -41.40 -21.66
CA SER A 213 25.70 -42.74 -21.49
C SER A 213 27.22 -42.66 -21.33
N SER A 214 27.72 -43.39 -20.34
CA SER A 214 29.13 -43.54 -19.98
C SER A 214 29.96 -44.15 -21.10
N THR A 215 31.18 -43.65 -21.35
CA THR A 215 32.42 -44.46 -21.46
C THR A 215 33.69 -43.62 -21.71
N ALA A 216 34.68 -43.88 -20.86
CA ALA A 216 36.13 -43.96 -21.09
C ALA A 216 36.96 -42.79 -21.69
N GLN A 217 38.12 -42.62 -21.03
CA GLN A 217 39.24 -41.72 -21.29
C GLN A 217 39.87 -41.85 -22.68
N THR A 218 40.42 -40.74 -23.20
CA THR A 218 41.87 -40.53 -23.48
C THR A 218 42.06 -39.20 -24.24
N SER A 219 43.04 -38.39 -23.81
CA SER A 219 43.69 -37.38 -24.67
C SER A 219 44.87 -38.06 -25.39
N PRO A 220 45.26 -37.62 -26.62
CA PRO A 220 46.29 -36.58 -26.71
C PRO A 220 46.23 -35.63 -27.95
N SER A 221 46.92 -34.50 -27.78
CA SER A 221 47.69 -33.62 -28.68
C SER A 221 47.42 -33.44 -30.19
N SER A 222 47.38 -32.15 -30.56
CA SER A 222 48.14 -31.41 -31.61
C SER A 222 48.15 -31.86 -33.09
N GLY A 223 47.98 -30.86 -33.97
CA GLY A 223 48.26 -30.87 -35.42
C GLY A 223 47.10 -30.20 -36.16
N ASP A 224 47.19 -28.94 -36.58
CA ASP A 224 47.91 -28.36 -37.73
C ASP A 224 46.93 -27.94 -38.81
N SER A 225 47.21 -26.75 -39.34
CA SER A 225 46.47 -25.98 -40.33
C SER A 225 46.22 -26.75 -41.63
N GLU A 226 45.03 -26.59 -42.22
CA GLU A 226 44.86 -26.58 -43.68
C GLU A 226 43.58 -25.80 -44.05
N SER A 227 43.79 -24.68 -44.75
CA SER A 227 42.88 -24.02 -45.69
C SER A 227 43.76 -23.78 -46.93
N PRO A 228 43.30 -23.85 -48.19
CA PRO A 228 41.98 -23.37 -48.65
C PRO A 228 41.35 -24.18 -49.81
N SER A 229 40.09 -23.91 -50.14
CA SER A 229 39.74 -23.64 -51.55
C SER A 229 38.37 -22.99 -51.71
N SER A 230 38.39 -22.00 -52.59
CA SER A 230 37.34 -21.20 -53.18
C SER A 230 36.27 -21.99 -53.96
N GLY A 231 35.02 -21.54 -53.84
CA GLY A 231 33.91 -21.90 -54.74
C GLY A 231 32.92 -20.74 -54.82
N THR A 232 33.10 -19.92 -55.86
CA THR A 232 32.12 -19.20 -56.68
C THR A 232 30.90 -18.50 -56.03
N SER A 233 30.87 -17.20 -56.26
CA SER A 233 29.70 -16.31 -56.20
C SER A 233 28.53 -16.81 -57.06
N ASP A 234 27.30 -16.66 -56.55
CA ASP A 234 26.13 -16.38 -57.39
C ASP A 234 25.16 -15.46 -56.64
N THR A 235 24.77 -14.41 -57.36
CA THR A 235 23.84 -13.33 -57.03
C THR A 235 22.39 -13.80 -56.82
N PRO A 236 21.56 -13.05 -56.08
CA PRO A 236 20.15 -13.38 -55.88
C PRO A 236 19.36 -13.15 -57.18
N SER A 237 18.57 -14.16 -57.56
CA SER A 237 17.64 -14.09 -58.70
C SER A 237 16.39 -13.31 -58.34
N SER A 238 16.04 -12.38 -59.23
CA SER A 238 14.81 -11.60 -59.31
C SER A 238 13.56 -12.47 -59.29
N GLY A 239 12.55 -12.01 -58.57
CA GLY A 239 11.15 -12.38 -58.75
C GLY A 239 10.38 -11.14 -59.21
N ASP A 240 9.76 -11.25 -60.38
CA ASP A 240 9.07 -10.19 -61.09
C ASP A 240 7.84 -9.61 -60.37
N SER A 241 7.57 -8.37 -60.77
CA SER A 241 6.54 -7.47 -60.30
C SER A 241 5.14 -7.89 -60.72
N GLU A 242 4.16 -7.68 -59.83
CA GLU A 242 2.78 -7.36 -60.22
C GLU A 242 2.37 -6.10 -59.45
N SER A 243 2.07 -5.05 -60.22
CA SER A 243 1.62 -3.74 -59.76
C SER A 243 0.09 -3.69 -59.88
N PRO A 244 -0.66 -3.22 -58.87
CA PRO A 244 -1.95 -2.64 -59.11
C PRO A 244 -1.82 -1.14 -59.36
N SER A 245 -2.39 -0.77 -60.49
CA SER A 245 -2.56 0.56 -61.04
C SER A 245 -3.30 1.52 -60.11
N SER A 246 -2.96 2.80 -60.31
CA SER A 246 -3.59 4.03 -59.84
C SER A 246 -5.12 4.04 -59.86
N GLY A 247 -5.72 4.32 -58.70
CA GLY A 247 -7.05 4.91 -58.58
C GLY A 247 -6.91 6.40 -58.25
N THR A 248 -7.33 7.25 -59.17
CA THR A 248 -7.42 8.70 -59.02
C THR A 248 -8.52 9.11 -58.04
N SER A 249 -8.23 10.23 -57.38
CA SER A 249 -9.08 11.13 -56.59
C SER A 249 -10.59 11.06 -56.80
N ASP A 250 -11.32 11.05 -55.68
CA ASP A 250 -12.56 11.82 -55.53
C ASP A 250 -12.65 12.39 -54.11
N THR A 251 -12.57 13.71 -54.04
CA THR A 251 -12.98 14.58 -52.92
C THR A 251 -14.46 14.41 -52.60
N PRO A 252 -14.87 14.19 -51.33
CA PRO A 252 -16.23 14.50 -50.93
C PRO A 252 -16.35 16.00 -50.67
N SER A 253 -17.06 16.66 -51.59
CA SER A 253 -17.57 18.02 -51.45
C SER A 253 -18.62 18.09 -50.33
N SER A 254 -18.64 19.23 -49.66
CA SER A 254 -19.61 19.71 -48.67
C SER A 254 -21.05 19.35 -49.00
N GLY A 255 -21.75 18.78 -48.02
CA GLY A 255 -23.21 18.69 -48.00
C GLY A 255 -23.74 19.49 -46.81
N ASP A 256 -24.45 20.57 -47.10
CA ASP A 256 -25.27 21.35 -46.19
C ASP A 256 -26.15 20.45 -45.31
N SER A 257 -26.08 20.66 -44.00
CA SER A 257 -27.12 20.19 -43.08
C SER A 257 -27.84 21.43 -42.54
N GLU A 258 -28.88 21.79 -43.30
CA GLU A 258 -29.89 22.78 -42.96
C GLU A 258 -30.59 22.43 -41.63
N PHE A 259 -30.82 23.47 -40.84
CA PHE A 259 -31.67 23.50 -39.66
C PHE A 259 -33.10 23.04 -39.96
N PRO A 260 -33.78 22.31 -39.06
CA PRO A 260 -35.21 22.44 -38.90
C PRO A 260 -35.52 23.52 -37.84
N SER A 261 -36.10 24.62 -38.30
CA SER A 261 -36.75 25.62 -37.46
C SER A 261 -38.19 25.20 -37.10
N SER A 262 -38.55 25.48 -35.84
CA SER A 262 -39.88 25.82 -35.32
C SER A 262 -41.06 24.87 -35.58
N GLY A 263 -41.35 24.05 -34.56
CA GLY A 263 -42.71 23.62 -34.22
C GLY A 263 -43.08 24.18 -32.86
N THR A 264 -44.04 25.10 -32.83
CA THR A 264 -44.67 25.69 -31.64
C THR A 264 -45.35 24.62 -30.79
N SER A 265 -45.13 24.63 -29.48
CA SER A 265 -46.07 24.05 -28.52
C SER A 265 -45.98 24.82 -27.21
N ASP A 266 -47.15 25.31 -26.84
CA ASP A 266 -47.42 26.32 -25.84
C ASP A 266 -47.05 25.92 -24.42
N THR A 267 -46.58 26.93 -23.68
CA THR A 267 -46.61 27.02 -22.22
C THR A 267 -47.97 26.64 -21.63
N PRO A 268 -48.03 25.76 -20.61
CA PRO A 268 -49.10 25.82 -19.63
C PRO A 268 -48.72 26.83 -18.54
N SER A 269 -49.61 27.80 -18.40
CA SER A 269 -49.63 28.87 -17.43
C SER A 269 -49.73 28.37 -15.98
N SER A 270 -49.21 29.20 -15.08
CA SER A 270 -49.43 29.18 -13.63
C SER A 270 -50.89 28.97 -13.25
N GLY A 271 -51.15 27.91 -12.48
CA GLY A 271 -52.40 27.72 -11.73
C GLY A 271 -52.13 27.89 -10.23
N THR A 272 -52.61 28.99 -9.69
CA THR A 272 -52.89 29.17 -8.26
C THR A 272 -54.05 28.26 -7.85
N SER A 273 -53.94 27.51 -6.76
CA SER A 273 -55.09 26.94 -6.05
C SER A 273 -54.71 26.62 -4.60
N ASP A 274 -55.08 27.55 -3.74
CA ASP A 274 -55.75 27.43 -2.43
C ASP A 274 -55.34 26.34 -1.42
N SER A 275 -55.02 26.85 -0.23
CA SER A 275 -55.04 26.14 1.07
C SER A 275 -56.32 25.35 1.31
N PRO A 276 -56.25 24.22 2.04
CA PRO A 276 -57.33 23.78 2.88
C PRO A 276 -57.10 24.22 4.33
N SER A 277 -58.08 24.96 4.84
CA SER A 277 -58.29 25.27 6.25
C SER A 277 -58.84 24.06 7.00
N SER A 278 -58.39 23.93 8.25
CA SER A 278 -59.11 23.41 9.43
C SER A 278 -60.28 22.43 9.24
N GLY A 279 -60.08 21.19 9.68
CA GLY A 279 -61.15 20.28 10.08
C GLY A 279 -60.94 19.84 11.54
N GLU A 280 -61.85 20.25 12.41
CA GLU A 280 -62.06 19.68 13.75
C GLU A 280 -62.66 18.28 13.61
N SER A 281 -62.26 17.33 14.47
CA SER A 281 -63.13 16.27 15.01
C SER A 281 -62.41 15.46 16.09
N GLU A 282 -62.82 15.73 17.33
CA GLU A 282 -63.29 14.79 18.36
C GLU A 282 -62.50 13.52 18.77
N SER A 283 -62.45 13.37 20.10
CA SER A 283 -61.82 12.34 20.93
C SER A 283 -62.21 10.88 20.60
N PRO A 284 -61.44 9.93 21.15
CA PRO A 284 -62.07 9.07 22.17
C PRO A 284 -61.31 9.05 23.50
N SER A 285 -62.10 9.06 24.56
CA SER A 285 -61.71 8.88 25.95
C SER A 285 -61.58 7.40 26.32
N SER A 286 -60.75 7.18 27.35
CA SER A 286 -60.79 6.15 28.40
C SER A 286 -60.32 4.72 28.10
N GLY A 287 -59.21 4.38 28.77
CA GLY A 287 -58.88 3.06 29.28
C GLY A 287 -57.88 3.20 30.43
N GLU A 288 -58.33 2.94 31.66
CA GLU A 288 -57.55 2.88 32.91
C GLU A 288 -56.36 1.90 32.81
N SER A 289 -55.28 2.18 33.54
CA SER A 289 -54.90 1.39 34.72
C SER A 289 -53.49 1.71 35.22
N ASP A 290 -53.47 1.97 36.53
CA ASP A 290 -52.45 1.71 37.53
C ASP A 290 -51.05 2.33 37.46
N SER A 291 -50.84 3.16 38.48
CA SER A 291 -49.56 3.66 38.94
C SER A 291 -48.78 2.54 39.61
N THR A 292 -47.56 2.30 39.15
CA THR A 292 -46.56 1.58 39.95
C THR A 292 -45.23 2.33 39.90
N SER A 293 -44.76 2.57 41.12
CA SER A 293 -43.56 3.27 41.58
C SER A 293 -42.32 3.18 40.69
N THR A 294 -41.69 4.33 40.52
CA THR A 294 -40.30 4.51 40.12
C THR A 294 -39.35 3.74 41.04
N GLU A 295 -38.63 2.77 40.48
CA GLU A 295 -37.48 2.15 41.12
C GLU A 295 -36.22 2.91 40.69
N THR A 296 -35.61 3.60 41.65
CA THR A 296 -34.34 4.30 41.51
C THR A 296 -33.20 3.28 41.55
N THR A 297 -32.50 3.09 40.44
CA THR A 297 -31.24 2.33 40.40
C THR A 297 -30.09 3.16 41.00
N PRO A 298 -29.33 2.67 42.00
CA PRO A 298 -28.16 3.39 42.50
C PRO A 298 -26.97 3.29 41.54
N ALA A 299 -26.19 4.36 41.50
CA ALA A 299 -24.94 4.49 40.75
C ALA A 299 -23.84 3.55 41.29
N PRO A 300 -22.91 3.07 40.44
CA PRO A 300 -21.78 2.25 40.89
C PRO A 300 -20.77 3.07 41.71
N GLU A 301 -20.42 2.56 42.88
CA GLU A 301 -19.40 3.13 43.77
C GLU A 301 -18.00 3.10 43.14
N THR A 302 -17.30 4.23 43.27
CA THR A 302 -15.89 4.40 42.87
C THR A 302 -15.00 4.08 44.07
N PRO A 303 -13.94 3.27 43.95
CA PRO A 303 -13.01 3.06 45.05
C PRO A 303 -12.12 4.30 45.26
N SER A 304 -12.15 4.82 46.49
CA SER A 304 -11.26 5.89 46.97
C SER A 304 -9.80 5.42 46.98
N ILE A 305 -8.93 6.12 46.25
CA ILE A 305 -7.48 6.03 46.39
C ILE A 305 -7.05 7.06 47.42
N GLU A 306 -6.37 6.60 48.49
CA GLU A 306 -5.75 7.45 49.50
C GLU A 306 -4.60 8.27 48.89
N THR A 307 -4.68 9.59 49.06
CA THR A 307 -3.61 10.54 48.75
C THR A 307 -2.51 10.47 49.82
N PRO A 308 -1.22 10.28 49.48
CA PRO A 308 -0.14 10.41 50.44
C PRO A 308 0.06 11.86 50.88
N ALA A 309 0.17 12.08 52.20
CA ALA A 309 0.44 13.37 52.81
C ALA A 309 1.86 13.88 52.48
N THR A 310 1.93 15.10 51.95
CA THR A 310 3.18 15.87 51.78
C THR A 310 3.66 16.43 53.13
N PRO A 311 4.91 16.20 53.55
CA PRO A 311 5.44 16.82 54.77
C PRO A 311 5.76 18.32 54.56
N PRO A 312 5.66 19.15 55.62
CA PRO A 312 5.94 20.59 55.53
C PRO A 312 7.44 20.87 55.32
N ALA A 313 7.70 21.92 54.54
CA ALA A 313 9.02 22.43 54.21
C ALA A 313 9.83 22.82 55.45
N SER A 314 11.08 22.34 55.52
CA SER A 314 12.05 22.72 56.53
C SER A 314 12.86 23.94 56.09
N ASP A 315 12.77 25.01 56.87
CA ASP A 315 13.67 26.16 56.84
C ASP A 315 15.13 25.70 56.99
N SER A 316 15.91 25.80 55.92
CA SER A 316 17.35 25.55 55.94
C SER A 316 18.11 26.77 55.43
N LYS A 317 18.69 27.48 56.41
CA LYS A 317 19.58 28.63 56.29
C LYS A 317 20.70 28.37 55.29
N CYS A 318 20.73 29.15 54.22
CA CYS A 318 21.85 29.21 53.29
C CYS A 318 23.02 29.94 53.97
N SER A 319 24.08 29.20 54.31
CA SER A 319 25.35 29.77 54.76
C SER A 319 26.52 29.08 54.06
N VAL A 320 26.91 29.60 52.90
CA VAL A 320 28.22 29.29 52.29
C VAL A 320 28.87 30.58 51.78
N ARG A 321 29.73 31.11 52.66
CA ARG A 321 31.08 31.65 52.46
C ARG A 321 31.48 32.12 51.04
N ARG A 322 31.80 33.42 50.98
CA ARG A 322 32.77 34.03 50.06
C ARG A 322 34.10 33.24 50.02
N ARG A 323 34.65 33.06 48.82
CA ARG A 323 36.08 33.20 48.57
C ARG A 323 36.32 34.04 47.31
N ARG A 324 37.07 35.13 47.51
CA ARG A 324 37.83 35.84 46.48
C ARG A 324 39.01 34.96 46.07
N HIS A 325 39.20 34.76 44.78
CA HIS A 325 40.37 35.18 44.00
C HIS A 325 40.15 34.80 42.55
#